data_AF-A0A250XLW5-F1
#
_entry.id   AF-A0A250XLW5-F1
#
_cell.length_a   1.000
_cell.length_b   1.000
_cell.length_c   1.000
_cell.angle_alpha   90.00
_cell.angle_beta   90.00
_cell.angle_gamma   90.00
#
_symmetry.space_group_name_H-M   'P 1'
#
loop_
_entity.id
_entity.type
_entity.pdbx_description
1 polymer ?
#
loop_
_entity_poly.entity_id
_entity_poly.type
_entity_poly.pdbx_seq_one_letter_code
_entity_poly.pdbx_strand_id
1 'polypeptide(L)'
;MYRIYINSRSAADALQYSAPAFTPGAICVTALRWLSELRSRLIKEGPAVFKSRVSLSFQRSRQSQQQNSAGSSAISLPSSRMGSQQFSLGSSAIDNMQPGGGGIVHVSMSGISSSAYEALSALLAGSSSPFKVQMLEGALIIEAPSQALIQWLNSQEAAELLYLAQSNFFKKMNQEVLTREDASVAGRCCEAYGAVRRVEDGHMLDISKYNSSVLQQRSQVVSMALKYTSAFGFSQDAMYDGLQLFDKAICNSSGLNPALWPLVLCSCTLLAAKSNALERNNQHWPSAHHISMTSGFSIEAISTMEQNVLAALQQDLSCISVLRVVQLCLERLGYYMQGEDGSIKLSGCTAATMYSLLAKVACSPWVLGIRPSLVAAATVVVMRRVQGSVPHWPTALQLMTSYTLSTNSDLQMVVMHVESLLLSQT
;
A
#
# COMPACT_ATOMS: atom_id res chain seq x y z
N MET A 1 19.65 -4.17 18.04
CA MET A 1 19.01 -5.51 18.09
C MET A 1 18.34 -5.66 19.46
N TYR A 2 17.04 -5.97 19.53
CA TYR A 2 16.27 -5.93 20.80
C TYR A 2 16.19 -7.31 21.48
N ARG A 3 16.44 -7.37 22.80
CA ARG A 3 16.37 -8.59 23.62
C ARG A 3 14.93 -8.83 24.09
N ILE A 4 14.46 -10.07 23.94
CA ILE A 4 13.20 -10.55 24.49
C ILE A 4 13.52 -11.38 25.74
N TYR A 5 12.85 -11.09 26.85
CA TYR A 5 13.07 -11.78 28.12
C TYR A 5 11.90 -12.70 28.44
N ILE A 6 12.18 -13.93 28.84
CA ILE A 6 11.17 -14.88 29.34
C ILE A 6 10.92 -14.53 30.82
N ASN A 7 9.67 -14.26 31.18
CA ASN A 7 9.32 -13.92 32.54
C ASN A 7 8.90 -15.19 33.29
N SER A 8 9.82 -15.78 34.06
CA SER A 8 9.61 -17.01 34.83
C SER A 8 8.70 -16.85 36.05
N ARG A 9 8.32 -15.62 36.41
CA ARG A 9 7.41 -15.30 37.53
C ARG A 9 5.93 -15.13 37.13
N SER A 10 5.58 -15.43 35.88
CA SER A 10 4.20 -15.33 35.39
C SER A 10 3.30 -16.42 35.98
N ALA A 11 1.98 -16.18 36.03
CA ALA A 11 0.97 -17.13 36.49
C ALA A 11 1.20 -18.53 35.89
N ALA A 12 0.90 -19.59 36.67
CA ALA A 12 1.24 -20.97 36.35
C ALA A 12 0.81 -21.40 34.91
N ASP A 13 -0.25 -20.79 34.39
CA ASP A 13 -0.89 -21.12 33.11
C ASP A 13 -0.48 -20.29 31.89
N ALA A 14 0.41 -19.28 32.04
CA ALA A 14 0.79 -18.39 30.93
C ALA A 14 2.30 -18.39 30.63
N LEU A 15 2.65 -18.38 29.33
CA LEU A 15 4.00 -18.18 28.83
C LEU A 15 4.19 -16.71 28.46
N GLN A 16 4.87 -15.96 29.32
CA GLN A 16 4.98 -14.51 29.22
C GLN A 16 6.38 -14.04 28.81
N TYR A 17 6.41 -13.14 27.83
CA TYR A 17 7.61 -12.48 27.33
C TYR A 17 7.55 -10.96 27.59
N SER A 18 8.72 -10.33 27.68
CA SER A 18 8.83 -8.87 27.74
C SER A 18 9.90 -8.34 26.80
N ALA A 19 9.64 -7.18 26.19
CA ALA A 19 10.56 -6.47 25.30
C ALA A 19 10.47 -4.95 25.53
N PRO A 20 11.57 -4.20 25.31
CA PRO A 20 11.55 -2.76 25.39
C PRO A 20 10.77 -2.10 24.23
N ALA A 21 9.95 -1.10 24.52
CA ALA A 21 9.22 -0.27 23.55
C ALA A 21 10.01 1.00 23.19
N PHE A 22 10.23 1.25 21.89
CA PHE A 22 10.95 2.45 21.40
C PHE A 22 10.15 3.24 20.36
N THR A 23 9.78 2.58 19.26
CA THR A 23 9.00 3.17 18.16
C THR A 23 7.99 2.15 17.63
N PRO A 24 6.90 2.57 16.95
CA PRO A 24 5.94 1.66 16.33
C PRO A 24 6.61 0.60 15.44
N GLY A 25 7.53 1.01 14.57
CA GLY A 25 8.27 0.09 13.70
C GLY A 25 9.15 -0.90 14.47
N ALA A 26 9.84 -0.45 15.52
CA ALA A 26 10.66 -1.34 16.35
C ALA A 26 9.81 -2.40 17.08
N ILE A 27 8.60 -2.02 17.51
CA ILE A 27 7.63 -2.94 18.13
C ILE A 27 7.18 -4.00 17.12
N CYS A 28 6.75 -3.60 15.92
CA CYS A 28 6.34 -4.53 14.85
C CYS A 28 7.46 -5.51 14.48
N VAL A 29 8.69 -5.02 14.26
CA VAL A 29 9.84 -5.89 13.92
C VAL A 29 10.17 -6.85 15.07
N THR A 30 10.08 -6.39 16.32
CA THR A 30 10.32 -7.24 17.49
C THR A 30 9.25 -8.32 17.63
N ALA A 31 7.98 -7.97 17.42
CA ALA A 31 6.87 -8.93 17.40
C ALA A 31 7.03 -9.97 16.30
N LEU A 32 7.35 -9.56 15.07
CA LEU A 32 7.59 -10.47 13.94
C LEU A 32 8.73 -11.46 14.22
N ARG A 33 9.85 -10.97 14.77
CA ARG A 33 10.97 -11.83 15.17
C ARG A 33 10.56 -12.82 16.25
N TRP A 34 9.82 -12.36 17.26
CA TRP A 34 9.30 -13.21 18.31
C TRP A 34 8.39 -14.31 17.76
N LEU A 35 7.47 -13.97 16.86
CA LEU A 35 6.59 -14.95 16.20
C LEU A 35 7.38 -15.96 15.37
N SER A 36 8.45 -15.54 14.68
CA SER A 36 9.35 -16.45 13.96
C SER A 36 10.06 -17.42 14.89
N GLU A 37 10.45 -16.96 16.08
CA GLU A 37 11.06 -17.79 17.11
C GLU A 37 10.03 -18.79 17.68
N LEU A 38 8.80 -18.35 17.94
CA LEU A 38 7.72 -19.24 18.39
C LEU A 38 7.43 -20.34 17.37
N ARG A 39 7.36 -20.01 16.08
CA ARG A 39 7.20 -21.01 15.01
C ARG A 39 8.35 -22.01 14.98
N SER A 40 9.58 -21.53 15.14
CA SER A 40 10.77 -22.38 15.18
C SER A 40 10.76 -23.34 16.38
N ARG A 41 10.30 -22.87 17.55
CA ARG A 41 10.12 -23.71 18.73
C ARG A 41 9.01 -24.73 18.57
N LEU A 42 7.86 -24.34 17.99
CA LEU A 42 6.78 -25.26 17.67
C LEU A 42 7.27 -26.42 16.78
N ILE A 43 8.10 -26.11 15.78
CA ILE A 43 8.65 -27.12 14.86
C ILE A 43 9.66 -28.04 15.57
N LYS A 44 10.54 -27.48 16.41
CA LYS A 44 11.63 -28.24 17.06
C LYS A 44 11.20 -29.03 18.28
N GLU A 45 10.35 -28.44 19.11
CA GLU A 45 10.03 -28.92 20.46
C GLU A 45 8.57 -29.40 20.56
N GLY A 46 7.74 -29.14 19.54
CA GLY A 46 6.34 -29.55 19.48
C GLY A 46 5.37 -28.62 20.21
N PRO A 47 4.05 -28.91 20.17
CA PRO A 47 3.00 -28.04 20.72
C PRO A 47 3.01 -27.97 22.26
N ALA A 48 3.61 -28.96 22.94
CA ALA A 48 3.66 -29.04 24.41
C ALA A 48 4.46 -27.90 25.07
N VAL A 49 5.23 -27.15 24.29
CA VAL A 49 6.04 -26.00 24.75
C VAL A 49 5.18 -24.79 25.11
N PHE A 50 3.98 -24.70 24.54
CA PHE A 50 3.05 -23.63 24.84
C PHE A 50 2.17 -24.02 26.03
N LYS A 51 2.05 -23.11 27.01
CA LYS A 51 1.10 -23.24 28.13
C LYS A 51 -0.34 -23.00 27.66
N SER A 52 -1.31 -22.70 28.53
CA SER A 52 -2.68 -22.36 28.09
C SER A 52 -2.75 -21.09 27.24
N ARG A 53 -1.87 -20.12 27.54
CA ARG A 53 -1.82 -18.79 26.93
C ARG A 53 -0.39 -18.35 26.69
N VAL A 54 -0.20 -17.55 25.66
CA VAL A 54 1.08 -16.94 25.30
C VAL A 54 0.90 -15.43 25.24
N SER A 55 1.77 -14.69 25.93
CA SER A 55 1.73 -13.24 25.95
C SER A 55 3.10 -12.60 25.75
N LEU A 56 3.12 -11.45 25.06
CA LEU A 56 4.28 -10.58 24.93
C LEU A 56 3.90 -9.18 25.39
N SER A 57 4.70 -8.62 26.28
CA SER A 57 4.53 -7.27 26.80
C SER A 57 5.65 -6.35 26.32
N PHE A 58 5.29 -5.18 25.81
CA PHE A 58 6.21 -4.11 25.49
C PHE A 58 6.15 -3.07 26.60
N GLN A 59 7.30 -2.75 27.20
CA GLN A 59 7.43 -1.78 28.28
C GLN A 59 8.59 -0.83 28.00
N ARG A 60 8.56 0.41 28.49
CA ARG A 60 9.70 1.32 28.35
C ARG A 60 10.86 0.86 29.25
N SER A 61 12.10 0.85 28.75
CA SER A 61 13.24 0.38 29.55
C SER A 61 13.55 1.29 30.74
N ARG A 62 13.89 0.72 31.90
CA ARG A 62 14.33 1.45 33.11
C ARG A 62 15.60 2.30 32.90
N GLN A 63 16.43 2.02 31.88
CA GLN A 63 17.62 2.84 31.59
C GLN A 63 17.26 4.28 31.16
N SER A 64 16.11 4.47 30.51
CA SER A 64 15.58 5.82 30.23
C SER A 64 15.01 6.53 31.47
N GLN A 65 14.80 5.79 32.58
CA GLN A 65 14.41 6.34 33.89
C GLN A 65 15.63 6.82 34.70
N GLN A 66 16.79 6.15 34.58
CA GLN A 66 17.98 6.47 35.38
C GLN A 66 18.84 7.63 34.86
N GLN A 67 18.83 7.92 33.56
CA GLN A 67 19.53 9.12 33.04
C GLN A 67 18.89 10.43 33.51
N ASN A 68 17.63 10.41 33.96
CA ASN A 68 16.97 11.60 34.52
C ASN A 68 17.01 11.69 36.04
N SER A 69 17.34 10.62 36.77
CA SER A 69 17.58 10.71 38.23
C SER A 69 18.95 11.28 38.58
N ALA A 70 19.89 11.32 37.63
CA ALA A 70 21.21 11.93 37.80
C ALA A 70 21.30 13.39 37.30
N GLY A 71 20.25 13.90 36.64
CA GLY A 71 20.23 15.26 36.05
C GLY A 71 19.67 16.37 36.95
N SER A 72 19.06 16.04 38.10
CA SER A 72 18.53 17.03 39.06
C SER A 72 19.58 17.49 40.08
N SER A 73 20.83 17.66 39.64
CA SER A 73 21.84 18.39 40.42
C SER A 73 21.95 19.78 39.81
N ALA A 74 21.50 20.79 40.56
CA ALA A 74 21.55 22.19 40.17
C ALA A 74 22.94 22.58 39.63
N ILE A 75 23.02 22.93 38.34
CA ILE A 75 24.18 23.63 37.80
C ILE A 75 23.97 25.10 38.11
N SER A 76 24.61 25.57 39.18
CA SER A 76 24.81 26.99 39.46
C SER A 76 25.79 27.57 38.44
N LEU A 77 25.32 28.51 37.62
CA LEU A 77 26.17 29.35 36.76
C LEU A 77 26.78 30.48 37.59
N PRO A 78 28.11 30.68 37.60
CA PRO A 78 28.70 31.89 38.15
C PRO A 78 28.55 33.05 37.15
N SER A 79 28.10 34.20 37.66
CA SER A 79 27.99 35.47 36.95
C SER A 79 29.29 36.28 36.96
N SER A 80 29.40 37.18 35.96
CA SER A 80 30.34 38.30 35.76
C SER A 80 31.65 37.97 35.01
N ARG A 81 32.16 38.76 34.06
CA ARG A 81 32.06 40.23 33.86
C ARG A 81 32.48 40.66 32.43
N MET A 82 31.83 41.74 31.97
CA MET A 82 32.07 42.69 30.86
C MET A 82 33.26 42.59 29.87
N GLY A 83 32.94 42.90 28.60
CA GLY A 83 33.84 43.47 27.59
C GLY A 83 33.08 43.84 26.30
N SER A 84 32.89 45.13 26.07
CA SER A 84 32.06 45.84 25.08
C SER A 84 32.69 46.02 23.68
N GLN A 85 31.86 46.06 22.62
CA GLN A 85 31.86 46.97 21.43
C GLN A 85 30.82 46.47 20.38
N GLN A 86 29.65 47.14 20.16
CA GLN A 86 29.32 48.20 19.16
C GLN A 86 29.49 47.74 17.68
N PHE A 87 28.55 47.79 16.70
CA PHE A 87 27.42 48.64 16.23
C PHE A 87 26.37 47.72 15.51
N SER A 88 25.03 47.74 15.71
CA SER A 88 23.92 48.63 15.20
C SER A 88 23.81 48.77 13.65
N LEU A 89 22.66 48.79 12.95
CA LEU A 89 21.21 48.75 13.25
C LEU A 89 20.39 48.70 11.91
N GLY A 90 19.13 48.26 11.99
CA GLY A 90 18.04 48.46 11.00
C GLY A 90 17.10 47.24 10.94
N SER A 91 16.14 47.01 11.85
CA SER A 91 14.93 47.76 12.22
C SER A 91 14.04 48.07 11.00
N SER A 92 12.81 47.55 10.89
CA SER A 92 11.70 47.93 11.76
C SER A 92 10.65 46.84 12.04
N ALA A 93 10.34 46.66 13.31
CA ALA A 93 9.09 46.16 13.89
C ALA A 93 8.66 47.20 14.94
N ILE A 94 7.36 47.50 15.09
CA ILE A 94 6.71 48.17 16.25
C ILE A 94 5.18 47.95 16.08
N ASP A 95 4.31 47.64 17.04
CA ASP A 95 4.36 47.16 18.43
C ASP A 95 2.89 46.85 18.83
N ASN A 96 2.67 45.88 19.72
CA ASN A 96 2.11 46.21 21.05
C ASN A 96 2.14 45.03 22.04
N MET A 97 2.52 45.40 23.26
CA MET A 97 2.86 44.64 24.48
C MET A 97 1.68 43.82 25.07
N GLN A 98 1.82 42.81 25.95
CA GLN A 98 2.59 42.75 27.21
C GLN A 98 2.89 41.30 27.69
N PRO A 99 3.81 41.13 28.67
CA PRO A 99 4.48 39.88 29.01
C PRO A 99 3.91 39.20 30.25
N GLY A 100 3.91 37.86 30.28
CA GLY A 100 3.58 37.12 31.49
C GLY A 100 3.56 35.61 31.26
N GLY A 101 4.49 34.92 31.89
CA GLY A 101 4.52 33.46 31.95
C GLY A 101 5.76 32.88 31.29
N GLY A 102 6.78 32.62 32.10
CA GLY A 102 7.78 31.59 31.79
C GLY A 102 7.06 30.26 31.68
N GLY A 103 6.55 29.97 30.48
CA GLY A 103 5.96 28.70 30.13
C GLY A 103 7.08 27.68 30.05
N ILE A 104 7.32 26.98 31.16
CA ILE A 104 7.89 25.64 31.09
C ILE A 104 6.99 24.89 30.12
N VAL A 105 7.50 24.57 28.93
CA VAL A 105 6.84 23.63 28.03
C VAL A 105 6.83 22.31 28.78
N HIS A 106 5.71 22.03 29.44
CA HIS A 106 5.45 20.75 30.07
C HIS A 106 5.30 19.75 28.93
N VAL A 107 6.40 19.14 28.50
CA VAL A 107 6.33 17.95 27.63
C VAL A 107 5.78 16.84 28.52
N SER A 108 4.45 16.74 28.60
CA SER A 108 3.79 15.58 29.18
C SER A 108 4.14 14.38 28.29
N MET A 109 5.19 13.65 28.67
CA MET A 109 5.63 12.44 27.98
C MET A 109 4.60 11.33 28.22
N SER A 110 3.63 11.20 27.31
CA SER A 110 2.64 10.12 27.31
C SER A 110 3.30 8.75 27.14
N GLY A 111 2.63 7.67 27.57
CA GLY A 111 3.09 6.28 27.46
C GLY A 111 3.38 5.80 26.03
N ILE A 112 3.46 4.48 25.81
CA ILE A 112 3.55 3.92 24.44
C ILE A 112 2.50 4.60 23.55
N SER A 113 2.93 5.19 22.44
CA SER A 113 2.06 6.03 21.60
C SER A 113 0.89 5.23 21.02
N SER A 114 -0.28 5.85 20.83
CA SER A 114 -1.43 5.24 20.13
C SER A 114 -1.03 4.66 18.77
N SER A 115 -0.13 5.33 18.05
CA SER A 115 0.41 4.87 16.76
C SER A 115 1.11 3.50 16.83
N ALA A 116 1.69 3.14 17.98
CA ALA A 116 2.30 1.82 18.18
C ALA A 116 1.26 0.72 18.43
N TYR A 117 0.20 1.07 19.17
CA TYR A 117 -0.95 0.18 19.34
C TYR A 117 -1.63 -0.08 17.99
N GLU A 118 -1.92 0.97 17.22
CA GLU A 118 -2.53 0.88 15.90
C GLU A 118 -1.66 0.05 14.94
N ALA A 119 -0.35 0.31 14.91
CA ALA A 119 0.60 -0.42 14.09
C ALA A 119 0.61 -1.92 14.36
N LEU A 120 0.74 -2.31 15.63
CA LEU A 120 0.80 -3.72 15.99
C LEU A 120 -0.56 -4.41 15.83
N SER A 121 -1.65 -3.71 16.16
CA SER A 121 -3.02 -4.22 15.99
C SER A 121 -3.33 -4.46 14.51
N ALA A 122 -3.00 -3.51 13.64
CA ALA A 122 -3.19 -3.65 12.20
C ALA A 122 -2.38 -4.83 11.66
N LEU A 123 -1.09 -4.94 12.00
CA LEU A 123 -0.22 -6.02 11.54
C LEU A 123 -0.76 -7.42 11.92
N LEU A 124 -1.20 -7.58 13.17
CA LEU A 124 -1.73 -8.85 13.67
C LEU A 124 -3.11 -9.15 13.09
N ALA A 125 -3.99 -8.15 12.99
CA ALA A 125 -5.31 -8.31 12.39
C ALA A 125 -5.22 -8.66 10.89
N GLY A 126 -4.35 -7.99 10.14
CA GLY A 126 -4.17 -8.20 8.69
C GLY A 126 -3.55 -9.55 8.34
N SER A 127 -2.99 -10.27 9.32
CA SER A 127 -2.49 -11.64 9.17
C SER A 127 -3.43 -12.67 9.81
N SER A 128 -4.67 -12.28 10.15
CA SER A 128 -5.66 -13.13 10.82
C SER A 128 -5.13 -13.77 12.12
N SER A 129 -4.27 -13.04 12.82
CA SER A 129 -3.59 -13.53 14.01
C SER A 129 -4.54 -13.64 15.21
N PRO A 130 -4.45 -14.69 16.05
CA PRO A 130 -5.32 -14.85 17.22
C PRO A 130 -4.95 -13.93 18.40
N PHE A 131 -3.91 -13.10 18.26
CA PHE A 131 -3.47 -12.20 19.31
C PHE A 131 -4.43 -11.02 19.50
N LYS A 132 -4.87 -10.82 20.73
CA LYS A 132 -5.54 -9.60 21.17
C LYS A 132 -4.49 -8.59 21.60
N VAL A 133 -4.60 -7.36 21.11
CA VAL A 133 -3.71 -6.26 21.48
C VAL A 133 -4.43 -5.38 22.50
N GLN A 134 -3.77 -5.11 23.63
CA GLN A 134 -4.29 -4.28 24.71
C GLN A 134 -3.24 -3.25 25.12
N MET A 135 -3.68 -2.03 25.40
CA MET A 135 -2.85 -0.98 26.00
C MET A 135 -3.24 -0.82 27.47
N LEU A 136 -2.35 -1.20 28.38
CA LEU A 136 -2.58 -1.21 29.83
C LEU A 136 -1.43 -0.51 30.54
N GLU A 137 -1.72 0.52 31.35
CA GLU A 137 -0.74 1.19 32.23
C GLU A 137 0.57 1.63 31.53
N GLY A 138 0.47 2.07 30.27
CA GLY A 138 1.65 2.48 29.48
C GLY A 138 2.48 1.33 28.92
N ALA A 139 1.99 0.09 29.03
CA ALA A 139 2.50 -1.11 28.36
C ALA A 139 1.55 -1.54 27.22
N LEU A 140 2.13 -2.16 26.20
CA LEU A 140 1.38 -2.76 25.09
C LEU A 140 1.51 -4.27 25.23
N ILE A 141 0.39 -4.96 25.42
CA ILE A 141 0.35 -6.40 25.68
C ILE A 141 -0.36 -7.07 24.53
N ILE A 142 0.24 -8.12 23.99
CA ILE A 142 -0.40 -9.03 23.03
C ILE A 142 -0.55 -10.40 23.66
N GLU A 143 -1.74 -10.99 23.54
CA GLU A 143 -2.05 -12.30 24.14
C GLU A 143 -2.93 -13.16 23.23
N ALA A 144 -2.62 -14.46 23.13
CA ALA A 144 -3.42 -15.43 22.41
C ALA A 144 -3.57 -16.75 23.21
N PRO A 145 -4.71 -17.45 23.08
CA PRO A 145 -4.84 -18.85 23.50
C PRO A 145 -3.88 -19.74 22.68
N SER A 146 -3.18 -20.66 23.34
CA SER A 146 -2.14 -21.43 22.67
C SER A 146 -2.65 -22.36 21.57
N GLN A 147 -3.85 -22.93 21.73
CA GLN A 147 -4.45 -23.78 20.69
C GLN A 147 -4.69 -23.00 19.39
N ALA A 148 -5.26 -21.79 19.49
CA ALA A 148 -5.49 -20.92 18.34
C ALA A 148 -4.15 -20.45 17.75
N LEU A 149 -3.16 -20.14 18.59
CA LEU A 149 -1.82 -19.77 18.16
C LEU A 149 -1.13 -20.89 17.37
N ILE A 150 -1.18 -22.13 17.85
CA ILE A 150 -0.55 -23.29 17.18
C ILE A 150 -1.21 -23.54 15.82
N GLN A 151 -2.54 -23.47 15.75
CA GLN A 151 -3.27 -23.60 14.48
C GLN A 151 -2.83 -22.51 13.50
N TRP A 152 -2.79 -21.25 13.96
CA TRP A 152 -2.38 -20.12 13.14
C TRP A 152 -0.90 -20.19 12.71
N LEU A 153 0.05 -20.55 13.59
CA LEU A 153 1.47 -20.66 13.24
C LEU A 153 1.77 -21.71 12.16
N ASN A 154 0.84 -22.66 11.95
CA ASN A 154 0.89 -23.66 10.89
C ASN A 154 0.11 -23.24 9.62
N SER A 155 -0.57 -22.10 9.64
CA SER A 155 -1.36 -21.62 8.51
C SER A 155 -0.49 -20.89 7.47
N GLN A 156 -1.07 -20.65 6.29
CA GLN A 156 -0.40 -19.92 5.22
C GLN A 156 -0.20 -18.44 5.58
N GLU A 157 -1.16 -17.82 6.27
CA GLU A 157 -1.12 -16.42 6.68
C GLU A 157 0.07 -16.14 7.61
N ALA A 158 0.33 -17.02 8.58
CA ALA A 158 1.50 -16.92 9.44
C ALA A 158 2.80 -17.15 8.65
N ALA A 159 2.78 -18.06 7.66
CA ALA A 159 3.96 -18.31 6.83
C ALA A 159 4.37 -17.08 6.01
N GLU A 160 3.40 -16.39 5.41
CA GLU A 160 3.63 -15.16 4.64
C GLU A 160 4.11 -14.01 5.51
N LEU A 161 3.47 -13.80 6.68
CA LEU A 161 3.90 -12.77 7.64
C LEU A 161 5.35 -13.00 8.09
N LEU A 162 5.70 -14.24 8.38
CA LEU A 162 7.03 -14.60 8.88
C LEU A 162 8.09 -14.68 7.80
N TYR A 163 7.71 -14.91 6.53
CA TYR A 163 8.64 -14.84 5.40
C TYR A 163 9.36 -13.49 5.36
N LEU A 164 8.63 -12.39 5.59
CA LEU A 164 9.21 -11.04 5.68
C LEU A 164 10.25 -10.94 6.81
N ALA A 165 9.98 -11.54 7.98
CA ALA A 165 10.87 -11.53 9.13
C ALA A 165 12.11 -12.44 8.95
N GLN A 166 11.97 -13.50 8.17
CA GLN A 166 12.99 -14.51 7.91
C GLN A 166 13.84 -14.19 6.67
N SER A 167 13.33 -13.35 5.77
CA SER A 167 14.08 -12.87 4.62
C SER A 167 15.37 -12.20 5.10
N ASN A 168 16.48 -12.93 4.96
CA ASN A 168 17.80 -12.49 5.39
C ASN A 168 18.36 -11.34 4.51
N PHE A 169 17.54 -10.76 3.63
CA PHE A 169 17.91 -9.70 2.68
C PHE A 169 18.59 -8.52 3.37
N PHE A 170 18.12 -8.14 4.55
CA PHE A 170 18.68 -7.00 5.30
C PHE A 170 19.89 -7.34 6.19
N LYS A 171 20.34 -8.59 6.26
CA LYS A 171 21.41 -8.97 7.20
C LYS A 171 22.84 -8.61 6.76
N LYS A 172 23.06 -8.10 5.54
CA LYS A 172 24.43 -7.80 5.05
C LYS A 172 24.57 -6.59 4.09
N MET A 173 23.53 -5.80 3.86
CA MET A 173 23.63 -4.65 2.95
C MET A 173 24.16 -3.40 3.68
N ASN A 174 25.18 -2.75 3.12
CA ASN A 174 25.69 -1.48 3.63
C ASN A 174 24.57 -0.41 3.56
N GLN A 175 24.39 0.36 4.64
CA GLN A 175 23.41 1.44 4.73
C GLN A 175 23.54 2.45 3.58
N GLU A 176 24.76 2.74 3.13
CA GLU A 176 25.02 3.63 1.99
C GLU A 176 24.44 3.07 0.69
N VAL A 177 24.57 1.76 0.47
CA VAL A 177 24.02 1.07 -0.71
C VAL A 177 22.50 1.14 -0.68
N LEU A 178 21.87 0.85 0.47
CA LEU A 178 20.41 0.95 0.64
C LEU A 178 19.90 2.37 0.39
N THR A 179 20.61 3.38 0.89
CA THR A 179 20.22 4.79 0.70
C THR A 179 20.33 5.20 -0.76
N ARG A 180 21.39 4.75 -1.44
CA ARG A 180 21.58 5.00 -2.88
C ARG A 180 20.54 4.30 -3.74
N GLU A 181 20.21 3.04 -3.42
CA GLU A 181 19.16 2.29 -4.11
C GLU A 181 17.78 2.94 -3.89
N ASP A 182 17.43 3.32 -2.66
CA ASP A 182 16.17 4.02 -2.38
C ASP A 182 16.09 5.36 -3.14
N ALA A 183 17.16 6.15 -3.16
CA ALA A 183 17.20 7.40 -3.90
C ALA A 183 17.04 7.18 -5.41
N SER A 184 17.64 6.12 -5.97
CA SER A 184 17.50 5.74 -7.37
C SER A 184 16.06 5.33 -7.71
N VAL A 185 15.45 4.46 -6.89
CA VAL A 185 14.05 4.06 -7.05
C VAL A 185 13.13 5.27 -6.92
N ALA A 186 13.35 6.12 -5.92
CA ALA A 186 12.57 7.34 -5.73
C ALA A 186 12.64 8.26 -6.97
N GLY A 187 13.83 8.47 -7.54
CA GLY A 187 14.00 9.25 -8.77
C GLY A 187 13.19 8.71 -9.94
N ARG A 188 13.35 7.41 -10.25
CA ARG A 188 12.62 6.75 -11.34
C ARG A 188 11.10 6.77 -11.12
N CYS A 189 10.64 6.49 -9.90
CA CYS A 189 9.21 6.48 -9.61
C CYS A 189 8.60 7.88 -9.67
N CYS A 190 9.30 8.93 -9.20
CA CYS A 190 8.84 10.31 -9.32
C CYS A 190 8.75 10.77 -10.79
N GLU A 191 9.73 10.40 -11.62
CA GLU A 191 9.71 10.70 -13.05
C GLU A 191 8.53 9.99 -13.76
N ALA A 192 8.36 8.69 -13.50
CA ALA A 192 7.25 7.91 -14.04
C ALA A 192 5.90 8.47 -13.57
N TYR A 193 5.78 8.87 -12.31
CA TYR A 193 4.57 9.51 -11.79
C TYR A 193 4.32 10.90 -12.42
N GLY A 194 5.39 11.63 -12.75
CA GLY A 194 5.30 12.83 -13.57
C GLY A 194 4.69 12.57 -14.95
N ALA A 195 5.01 11.42 -15.57
CA ALA A 195 4.39 10.99 -16.83
C ALA A 195 2.90 10.64 -16.65
N VAL A 196 2.54 9.96 -15.55
CA VAL A 196 1.14 9.70 -15.18
C VAL A 196 0.34 11.00 -15.17
N ARG A 197 0.81 12.03 -14.45
CA ARG A 197 0.11 13.32 -14.38
C ARG A 197 -0.08 13.98 -15.74
N ARG A 198 0.94 13.97 -16.61
CA ARG A 198 0.83 14.53 -17.97
C ARG A 198 -0.26 13.83 -18.80
N VAL A 199 -0.37 12.50 -18.67
CA VAL A 199 -1.45 11.75 -19.32
C VAL A 199 -2.80 12.11 -18.72
N GLU A 200 -2.91 12.17 -17.39
CA GLU A 200 -4.16 12.53 -16.71
C GLU A 200 -4.66 13.92 -17.10
N ASP A 201 -3.78 14.93 -17.13
CA ASP A 201 -4.16 16.31 -17.44
C ASP A 201 -4.74 16.48 -18.87
N GLY A 202 -4.35 15.60 -19.81
CA GLY A 202 -4.84 15.63 -21.20
C GLY A 202 -5.97 14.65 -21.54
N HIS A 203 -6.21 13.62 -20.71
CA HIS A 203 -7.03 12.46 -21.10
C HIS A 203 -8.10 12.06 -20.05
N MET A 204 -8.54 13.00 -19.23
CA MET A 204 -9.68 12.78 -18.32
C MET A 204 -10.95 12.41 -19.09
N LEU A 205 -11.73 11.48 -18.54
CA LEU A 205 -13.01 11.07 -19.10
C LEU A 205 -14.09 12.12 -18.78
N ASP A 206 -14.84 12.51 -19.80
CA ASP A 206 -16.06 13.31 -19.62
C ASP A 206 -17.25 12.36 -19.41
N ILE A 207 -17.59 12.12 -18.13
CA ILE A 207 -18.67 11.21 -17.73
C ILE A 207 -20.02 11.65 -18.32
N SER A 208 -20.22 12.95 -18.57
CA SER A 208 -21.48 13.46 -19.11
C SER A 208 -21.79 12.91 -20.51
N LYS A 209 -20.75 12.53 -21.25
CA LYS A 209 -20.84 11.90 -22.59
C LYS A 209 -20.89 10.38 -22.53
N TYR A 210 -20.69 9.79 -21.35
CA TYR A 210 -20.64 8.34 -21.23
C TYR A 210 -22.04 7.74 -21.45
N ASN A 211 -22.11 6.71 -22.30
CA ASN A 211 -23.40 6.08 -22.61
C ASN A 211 -24.02 5.39 -21.38
N SER A 212 -25.22 5.81 -20.99
CA SER A 212 -25.88 5.35 -19.77
C SER A 212 -26.24 3.85 -19.78
N SER A 213 -26.58 3.27 -20.94
CA SER A 213 -26.91 1.83 -21.02
C SER A 213 -25.67 0.97 -20.85
N VAL A 214 -24.53 1.41 -21.39
CA VAL A 214 -23.23 0.75 -21.17
C VAL A 214 -22.77 0.93 -19.71
N LEU A 215 -23.00 2.11 -19.12
CA LEU A 215 -22.65 2.40 -17.73
C LEU A 215 -23.35 1.46 -16.74
N GLN A 216 -24.64 1.19 -16.97
CA GLN A 216 -25.42 0.22 -16.18
C GLN A 216 -24.89 -1.21 -16.31
N GLN A 217 -24.21 -1.53 -17.42
CA GLN A 217 -23.62 -2.84 -17.70
C GLN A 217 -22.13 -2.92 -17.29
N ARG A 218 -21.60 -1.97 -16.50
CA ARG A 218 -20.16 -1.88 -16.21
C ARG A 218 -19.55 -3.19 -15.70
N SER A 219 -20.21 -3.90 -14.78
CA SER A 219 -19.72 -5.19 -14.30
C SER A 219 -19.64 -6.26 -15.40
N GLN A 220 -20.55 -6.23 -16.38
CA GLN A 220 -20.51 -7.12 -17.55
C GLN A 220 -19.37 -6.74 -18.50
N VAL A 221 -19.12 -5.43 -18.69
CA VAL A 221 -17.96 -4.93 -19.46
C VAL A 221 -16.65 -5.43 -18.86
N VAL A 222 -16.46 -5.29 -17.55
CA VAL A 222 -15.24 -5.76 -16.85
C VAL A 222 -15.10 -7.28 -16.92
N SER A 223 -16.18 -8.03 -16.71
CA SER A 223 -16.18 -9.49 -16.85
C SER A 223 -15.80 -9.94 -18.27
N MET A 224 -16.32 -9.26 -19.29
CA MET A 224 -15.98 -9.54 -20.69
C MET A 224 -14.52 -9.19 -21.01
N ALA A 225 -13.99 -8.08 -20.47
CA ALA A 225 -12.59 -7.69 -20.63
C ALA A 225 -11.63 -8.75 -20.04
N LEU A 226 -11.97 -9.27 -18.85
CA LEU A 226 -11.24 -10.40 -18.23
C LEU A 226 -11.33 -11.66 -19.10
N LYS A 227 -12.51 -11.96 -19.67
CA LYS A 227 -12.70 -13.12 -20.55
C LYS A 227 -11.85 -13.01 -21.81
N TYR A 228 -11.89 -11.88 -22.52
CA TYR A 228 -11.08 -11.68 -23.72
C TYR A 228 -9.59 -11.77 -23.41
N THR A 229 -9.13 -11.05 -22.39
CA THR A 229 -7.71 -11.02 -22.01
C THR A 229 -7.19 -12.42 -21.66
N SER A 230 -7.93 -13.16 -20.81
CA SER A 230 -7.52 -14.51 -20.41
C SER A 230 -7.53 -15.49 -21.57
N ALA A 231 -8.55 -15.47 -22.42
CA ALA A 231 -8.66 -16.36 -23.56
C ALA A 231 -7.63 -16.05 -24.67
N PHE A 232 -7.22 -14.79 -24.82
CA PHE A 232 -6.16 -14.39 -25.74
C PHE A 232 -4.74 -14.59 -25.17
N GLY A 233 -4.61 -14.92 -23.88
CA GLY A 233 -3.31 -15.07 -23.23
C GLY A 233 -2.58 -13.74 -23.01
N PHE A 234 -3.32 -12.63 -22.89
CA PHE A 234 -2.75 -11.31 -22.66
C PHE A 234 -2.51 -11.03 -21.16
N SER A 235 -1.66 -10.04 -20.87
CA SER A 235 -1.41 -9.60 -19.50
C SER A 235 -2.59 -8.81 -18.93
N GLN A 236 -2.67 -8.74 -17.60
CA GLN A 236 -3.64 -7.86 -16.93
C GLN A 236 -3.42 -6.39 -17.30
N ASP A 237 -2.18 -5.97 -17.59
CA ASP A 237 -1.91 -4.61 -18.07
C ASP A 237 -2.71 -4.30 -19.33
N ALA A 238 -2.72 -5.21 -20.33
CA ALA A 238 -3.49 -5.04 -21.55
C ALA A 238 -5.02 -5.01 -21.30
N MET A 239 -5.50 -5.74 -20.29
CA MET A 239 -6.91 -5.70 -19.89
C MET A 239 -7.31 -4.32 -19.37
N TYR A 240 -6.56 -3.78 -18.41
CA TYR A 240 -6.91 -2.49 -17.78
C TYR A 240 -6.65 -1.31 -18.71
N ASP A 241 -5.61 -1.37 -19.55
CA ASP A 241 -5.36 -0.37 -20.59
C ASP A 241 -6.47 -0.44 -21.66
N GLY A 242 -6.90 -1.65 -22.03
CA GLY A 242 -8.02 -1.88 -22.95
C GLY A 242 -9.35 -1.35 -22.40
N LEU A 243 -9.62 -1.48 -21.10
CA LEU A 243 -10.77 -0.87 -20.42
C LEU A 243 -10.70 0.66 -20.47
N GLN A 244 -9.52 1.26 -20.24
CA GLN A 244 -9.35 2.71 -20.31
C GLN A 244 -9.57 3.23 -21.74
N LEU A 245 -9.05 2.53 -22.75
CA LEU A 245 -9.30 2.85 -24.16
C LEU A 245 -10.78 2.70 -24.52
N PHE A 246 -11.45 1.66 -24.02
CA PHE A 246 -12.88 1.47 -24.19
C PHE A 246 -13.67 2.66 -23.61
N ASP A 247 -13.38 3.04 -22.36
CA ASP A 247 -14.05 4.16 -21.71
C ASP A 247 -13.81 5.49 -22.46
N LYS A 248 -12.57 5.74 -22.92
CA LYS A 248 -12.26 6.88 -23.81
C LYS A 248 -13.05 6.83 -25.11
N ALA A 249 -13.14 5.66 -25.75
CA ALA A 249 -13.83 5.50 -27.04
C ALA A 249 -15.33 5.76 -26.89
N ILE A 250 -15.96 5.24 -25.84
CA ILE A 250 -17.39 5.47 -25.56
C ILE A 250 -17.69 6.96 -25.31
N CYS A 251 -16.81 7.68 -24.59
CA CYS A 251 -16.98 9.12 -24.35
C CYS A 251 -16.75 10.00 -25.60
N ASN A 252 -15.87 9.57 -26.52
CA ASN A 252 -15.49 10.36 -27.69
C ASN A 252 -16.24 9.98 -28.97
N SER A 253 -16.93 8.85 -28.99
CA SER A 253 -17.66 8.40 -30.16
C SER A 253 -19.02 9.09 -30.27
N SER A 254 -19.17 9.96 -31.26
CA SER A 254 -20.48 10.48 -31.68
C SER A 254 -21.28 9.50 -32.56
N GLY A 255 -20.69 8.35 -32.96
CA GLY A 255 -21.30 7.41 -33.91
C GLY A 255 -21.15 5.92 -33.61
N LEU A 256 -20.57 5.50 -32.47
CA LEU A 256 -20.54 4.08 -32.12
C LEU A 256 -21.91 3.64 -31.58
N ASN A 257 -22.46 2.57 -32.13
CA ASN A 257 -23.68 1.97 -31.63
C ASN A 257 -23.42 1.33 -30.25
N PRO A 258 -24.10 1.76 -29.17
CA PRO A 258 -23.90 1.21 -27.83
C PRO A 258 -24.17 -0.30 -27.74
N ALA A 259 -25.02 -0.85 -28.60
CA ALA A 259 -25.29 -2.28 -28.65
C ALA A 259 -24.07 -3.12 -29.10
N LEU A 260 -23.09 -2.50 -29.76
CA LEU A 260 -21.86 -3.14 -30.23
C LEU A 260 -20.71 -3.00 -29.22
N TRP A 261 -20.98 -2.59 -27.98
CA TRP A 261 -19.94 -2.43 -26.97
C TRP A 261 -19.04 -3.66 -26.78
N PRO A 262 -19.49 -4.93 -26.91
CA PRO A 262 -18.57 -6.07 -26.77
C PRO A 262 -17.51 -6.11 -27.88
N LEU A 263 -17.89 -5.73 -29.11
CA LEU A 263 -16.96 -5.63 -30.24
C LEU A 263 -15.99 -4.46 -30.04
N VAL A 264 -16.48 -3.30 -29.58
CA VAL A 264 -15.63 -2.14 -29.23
C VAL A 264 -14.61 -2.52 -28.16
N LEU A 265 -15.05 -3.21 -27.09
CA LEU A 265 -14.17 -3.68 -26.02
C LEU A 265 -13.13 -4.69 -26.51
N CYS A 266 -13.53 -5.63 -27.36
CA CYS A 266 -12.61 -6.59 -27.97
C CYS A 266 -11.51 -5.87 -28.76
N SER A 267 -11.88 -4.92 -29.62
CA SER A 267 -10.94 -4.10 -30.39
C SER A 267 -10.03 -3.26 -29.49
N CYS A 268 -10.56 -2.62 -28.44
CA CYS A 268 -9.75 -1.86 -27.48
C CYS A 268 -8.73 -2.75 -26.74
N THR A 269 -9.13 -3.97 -26.37
CA THR A 269 -8.24 -4.95 -25.72
C THR A 269 -7.10 -5.38 -26.66
N LEU A 270 -7.40 -5.60 -27.94
CA LEU A 270 -6.39 -5.95 -28.95
C LEU A 270 -5.44 -4.77 -29.22
N LEU A 271 -5.95 -3.54 -29.34
CA LEU A 271 -5.13 -2.34 -29.50
C LEU A 271 -4.20 -2.11 -28.30
N ALA A 272 -4.72 -2.24 -27.08
CA ALA A 272 -3.91 -2.18 -25.86
C ALA A 272 -2.83 -3.26 -25.85
N ALA A 273 -3.18 -4.51 -26.18
CA ALA A 273 -2.21 -5.60 -26.26
C ALA A 273 -1.11 -5.34 -27.31
N LYS A 274 -1.46 -4.79 -28.49
CA LYS A 274 -0.48 -4.39 -29.51
C LYS A 274 0.47 -3.32 -28.99
N SER A 275 -0.05 -2.28 -28.32
CA SER A 275 0.79 -1.23 -27.74
C SER A 275 1.76 -1.76 -26.68
N ASN A 276 1.30 -2.69 -25.83
CA ASN A 276 2.13 -3.31 -24.80
C ASN A 276 3.13 -4.34 -25.35
N ALA A 277 2.79 -5.05 -26.43
CA ALA A 277 3.68 -6.02 -27.08
C ALA A 277 4.85 -5.34 -27.81
N LEU A 278 4.64 -4.13 -28.35
CA LEU A 278 5.72 -3.32 -28.90
C LEU A 278 6.77 -2.93 -27.84
N GLU A 279 6.35 -2.81 -26.57
CA GLU A 279 7.26 -2.55 -25.44
C GLU A 279 7.94 -3.82 -24.91
N ARG A 280 7.27 -4.99 -25.02
CA ARG A 280 7.74 -6.28 -24.47
C ARG A 280 7.93 -7.28 -25.61
N ASN A 281 9.15 -7.39 -26.13
CA ASN A 281 9.62 -8.26 -27.23
C ASN A 281 9.27 -9.78 -27.16
N ASN A 282 8.43 -10.25 -26.23
CA ASN A 282 8.18 -11.67 -25.94
C ASN A 282 6.69 -12.06 -25.80
N GLN A 283 5.74 -11.27 -26.29
CA GLN A 283 4.33 -11.64 -26.18
C GLN A 283 3.87 -12.55 -27.33
N HIS A 284 3.42 -13.77 -27.02
CA HIS A 284 2.81 -14.65 -28.01
C HIS A 284 1.48 -14.05 -28.48
N TRP A 285 1.40 -13.72 -29.77
CA TRP A 285 0.19 -13.17 -30.37
C TRP A 285 -0.76 -14.31 -30.79
N PRO A 286 -2.04 -14.30 -30.38
CA PRO A 286 -2.99 -15.34 -30.75
C PRO A 286 -3.29 -15.32 -32.26
N SER A 287 -3.59 -16.49 -32.83
CA SER A 287 -3.97 -16.58 -34.24
C SER A 287 -5.31 -15.87 -34.52
N ALA A 288 -5.48 -15.38 -35.74
CA ALA A 288 -6.73 -14.73 -36.16
C ALA A 288 -7.94 -15.67 -35.97
N HIS A 289 -7.79 -16.96 -36.29
CA HIS A 289 -8.85 -17.95 -36.04
C HIS A 289 -9.23 -18.04 -34.55
N HIS A 290 -8.24 -18.05 -33.66
CA HIS A 290 -8.48 -18.10 -32.21
C HIS A 290 -9.19 -16.85 -31.69
N ILE A 291 -8.80 -15.66 -32.19
CA ILE A 291 -9.45 -14.39 -31.85
C ILE A 291 -10.93 -14.42 -32.27
N SER A 292 -11.21 -14.86 -33.50
CA SER A 292 -12.58 -14.92 -34.03
C SER A 292 -13.46 -15.89 -33.25
N MET A 293 -12.98 -17.11 -33.01
CA MET A 293 -13.71 -18.14 -32.26
C MET A 293 -14.03 -17.72 -30.83
N THR A 294 -13.07 -17.09 -30.15
CA THR A 294 -13.22 -16.68 -28.75
C THR A 294 -14.12 -15.46 -28.58
N SER A 295 -13.98 -14.49 -29.49
CA SER A 295 -14.74 -13.24 -29.44
C SER A 295 -16.17 -13.38 -29.96
N GLY A 296 -16.39 -14.34 -30.87
CA GLY A 296 -17.65 -14.51 -31.60
C GLY A 296 -17.82 -13.55 -32.78
N PHE A 297 -16.78 -12.78 -33.13
CA PHE A 297 -16.81 -11.81 -34.23
C PHE A 297 -15.90 -12.24 -35.38
N SER A 298 -16.25 -11.84 -36.61
CA SER A 298 -15.36 -12.06 -37.76
C SER A 298 -14.14 -11.13 -37.67
N ILE A 299 -13.03 -11.53 -38.29
CA ILE A 299 -11.80 -10.73 -38.28
C ILE A 299 -11.98 -9.42 -39.05
N GLU A 300 -12.80 -9.41 -40.10
CA GLU A 300 -13.13 -8.19 -40.82
C GLU A 300 -13.91 -7.22 -39.93
N ALA A 301 -14.86 -7.71 -39.13
CA ALA A 301 -15.62 -6.89 -38.19
C ALA A 301 -14.72 -6.30 -37.08
N ILE A 302 -13.80 -7.09 -36.55
CA ILE A 302 -12.82 -6.63 -35.55
C ILE A 302 -11.89 -5.58 -36.15
N SER A 303 -11.33 -5.84 -37.35
CA SER A 303 -10.44 -4.91 -38.04
C SER A 303 -11.13 -3.58 -38.35
N THR A 304 -12.38 -3.64 -38.85
CA THR A 304 -13.19 -2.45 -39.10
C THR A 304 -13.47 -1.68 -37.80
N MET A 305 -13.78 -2.39 -36.71
CA MET A 305 -14.01 -1.74 -35.43
C MET A 305 -12.72 -1.15 -34.82
N GLU A 306 -11.56 -1.79 -34.99
CA GLU A 306 -10.27 -1.21 -34.58
C GLU A 306 -10.05 0.15 -35.27
N GLN A 307 -10.34 0.25 -36.58
CA GLN A 307 -10.26 1.52 -37.31
C GLN A 307 -11.25 2.56 -36.77
N ASN A 308 -12.48 2.15 -36.46
CA ASN A 308 -13.49 3.05 -35.88
C ASN A 308 -13.07 3.56 -34.49
N VAL A 309 -12.48 2.70 -33.66
CA VAL A 309 -11.93 3.07 -32.35
C VAL A 309 -10.77 4.03 -32.51
N LEU A 310 -9.82 3.75 -33.41
CA LEU A 310 -8.70 4.64 -33.70
C LEU A 310 -9.18 6.01 -34.21
N ALA A 311 -10.20 6.04 -35.07
CA ALA A 311 -10.80 7.29 -35.53
C ALA A 311 -11.47 8.06 -34.38
N ALA A 312 -12.23 7.39 -33.52
CA ALA A 312 -12.88 7.99 -32.35
C ALA A 312 -11.86 8.55 -31.34
N LEU A 313 -10.71 7.91 -31.23
CA LEU A 313 -9.61 8.34 -30.36
C LEU A 313 -8.61 9.28 -31.05
N GLN A 314 -8.85 9.67 -32.31
CA GLN A 314 -7.91 10.48 -33.10
C GLN A 314 -6.48 9.90 -33.16
N GLN A 315 -6.37 8.58 -33.23
CA GLN A 315 -5.12 7.80 -33.18
C GLN A 315 -4.35 7.90 -31.84
N ASP A 316 -4.92 8.56 -30.81
CA ASP A 316 -4.30 8.66 -29.50
C ASP A 316 -4.68 7.48 -28.58
N LEU A 317 -3.77 6.51 -28.52
CA LEU A 317 -3.86 5.36 -27.63
C LEU A 317 -3.23 5.62 -26.25
N SER A 318 -2.80 6.86 -25.97
CA SER A 318 -2.24 7.20 -24.66
C SER A 318 -3.29 6.98 -23.58
N CYS A 319 -3.00 6.07 -22.66
CA CYS A 319 -3.85 5.79 -21.52
C CYS A 319 -3.00 5.43 -20.32
N ILE A 320 -3.51 5.73 -19.13
CA ILE A 320 -2.90 5.29 -17.87
C ILE A 320 -3.97 4.63 -17.03
N SER A 321 -3.85 3.33 -16.85
CA SER A 321 -4.79 2.57 -16.05
C SER A 321 -4.46 2.61 -14.56
N VAL A 322 -5.48 2.40 -13.72
CA VAL A 322 -5.33 2.32 -12.26
C VAL A 322 -4.28 1.25 -11.87
N LEU A 323 -4.27 0.10 -12.57
CA LEU A 323 -3.30 -0.97 -12.34
C LEU A 323 -1.84 -0.48 -12.48
N ARG A 324 -1.52 0.27 -13.55
CA ARG A 324 -0.17 0.79 -13.78
C ARG A 324 0.29 1.72 -12.66
N VAL A 325 -0.61 2.57 -12.15
CA VAL A 325 -0.27 3.49 -11.07
C VAL A 325 -0.18 2.77 -9.72
N VAL A 326 -0.98 1.72 -9.50
CA VAL A 326 -0.83 0.85 -8.32
C VAL A 326 0.52 0.14 -8.36
N GLN A 327 0.89 -0.48 -9.50
CA GLN A 327 2.19 -1.12 -9.70
C GLN A 327 3.34 -0.14 -9.41
N LEU A 328 3.26 1.10 -9.92
CA LEU A 328 4.23 2.15 -9.63
C LEU A 328 4.33 2.50 -8.13
N CYS A 329 3.19 2.61 -7.43
CA CYS A 329 3.18 2.80 -5.99
C CYS A 329 3.83 1.62 -5.25
N LEU A 330 3.57 0.39 -5.69
CA LEU A 330 4.16 -0.82 -5.10
C LEU A 330 5.66 -0.95 -5.38
N GLU A 331 6.13 -0.44 -6.52
CA GLU A 331 7.56 -0.28 -6.82
C GLU A 331 8.22 0.67 -5.84
N ARG A 332 7.62 1.85 -5.61
CA ARG A 332 8.15 2.80 -4.65
C ARG A 332 8.21 2.23 -3.23
N LEU A 333 7.27 1.34 -2.88
CA LEU A 333 7.20 0.66 -1.59
C LEU A 333 8.08 -0.62 -1.49
N GLY A 334 8.73 -1.04 -2.58
CA GLY A 334 9.61 -2.21 -2.57
C GLY A 334 8.90 -3.57 -2.50
N TYR A 335 7.65 -3.68 -2.99
CA TYR A 335 6.90 -4.96 -2.99
C TYR A 335 7.37 -5.94 -4.06
N TYR A 336 8.26 -5.51 -4.95
CA TYR A 336 8.82 -6.32 -6.01
C TYR A 336 10.05 -7.05 -5.51
N MET A 337 9.98 -8.38 -5.52
CA MET A 337 11.14 -9.22 -5.23
C MET A 337 11.77 -9.70 -6.54
N GLN A 338 13.10 -9.71 -6.59
CA GLN A 338 13.81 -10.45 -7.63
C GLN A 338 13.61 -11.94 -7.36
N GLY A 339 12.92 -12.62 -8.28
CA GLY A 339 12.81 -14.07 -8.31
C GLY A 339 14.14 -14.72 -8.62
N GLU A 340 14.24 -16.03 -8.37
CA GLU A 340 15.44 -16.84 -8.62
C GLU A 340 15.84 -16.87 -10.10
N ASP A 341 14.88 -16.62 -10.99
CA ASP A 341 15.01 -16.46 -12.45
C ASP A 341 15.41 -15.02 -12.87
N GLY A 342 15.68 -14.13 -11.90
CA GLY A 342 15.90 -12.70 -12.14
C GLY A 342 14.63 -11.92 -12.48
N SER A 343 13.45 -12.57 -12.51
CA SER A 343 12.19 -11.90 -12.81
C SER A 343 11.68 -11.12 -11.60
N ILE A 344 11.28 -9.87 -11.81
CA ILE A 344 10.69 -9.06 -10.76
C ILE A 344 9.22 -9.49 -10.58
N LYS A 345 8.89 -10.10 -9.43
CA LYS A 345 7.55 -10.60 -9.12
C LYS A 345 7.03 -10.00 -7.81
N LEU A 346 5.76 -9.65 -7.81
CA LEU A 346 5.04 -9.25 -6.60
C LEU A 346 4.79 -10.51 -5.75
N SER A 347 4.82 -10.39 -4.41
CA SER A 347 4.42 -11.50 -3.52
C SER A 347 3.01 -12.01 -3.87
N GLY A 348 2.82 -13.33 -3.87
CA GLY A 348 1.59 -13.98 -4.34
C GLY A 348 0.31 -13.49 -3.65
N CYS A 349 0.33 -13.31 -2.33
CA CYS A 349 -0.82 -12.79 -1.59
C CYS A 349 -1.10 -11.31 -1.90
N THR A 350 -0.05 -10.50 -2.07
CA THR A 350 -0.20 -9.10 -2.46
C THR A 350 -0.81 -8.99 -3.87
N ALA A 351 -0.37 -9.84 -4.80
CA ALA A 351 -0.91 -9.86 -6.15
C ALA A 351 -2.39 -10.26 -6.16
N ALA A 352 -2.77 -11.30 -5.40
CA ALA A 352 -4.15 -11.76 -5.30
C ALA A 352 -5.08 -10.67 -4.72
N THR A 353 -4.69 -10.04 -3.61
CA THR A 353 -5.46 -8.93 -3.02
C THR A 353 -5.57 -7.75 -3.99
N MET A 354 -4.46 -7.38 -4.65
CA MET A 354 -4.41 -6.28 -5.60
C MET A 354 -5.39 -6.50 -6.77
N TYR A 355 -5.31 -7.65 -7.45
CA TYR A 355 -6.18 -7.91 -8.60
C TYR A 355 -7.65 -8.08 -8.20
N SER A 356 -7.93 -8.70 -7.05
CA SER A 356 -9.29 -8.81 -6.52
C SER A 356 -9.91 -7.43 -6.25
N LEU A 357 -9.16 -6.53 -5.60
CA LEU A 357 -9.63 -5.18 -5.31
C LEU A 357 -9.78 -4.34 -6.58
N LEU A 358 -8.79 -4.40 -7.48
CA LEU A 358 -8.85 -3.67 -8.75
C LEU A 358 -10.04 -4.10 -9.63
N ALA A 359 -10.40 -5.39 -9.64
CA ALA A 359 -11.58 -5.86 -10.37
C ALA A 359 -12.86 -5.25 -9.79
N LYS A 360 -12.99 -5.18 -8.46
CA LYS A 360 -14.13 -4.53 -7.79
C LYS A 360 -14.18 -3.03 -8.08
N VAL A 361 -13.02 -2.36 -8.04
CA VAL A 361 -12.88 -0.94 -8.39
C VAL A 361 -13.31 -0.70 -9.84
N ALA A 362 -12.83 -1.51 -10.78
CA ALA A 362 -13.18 -1.37 -12.20
C ALA A 362 -14.68 -1.56 -12.46
N CYS A 363 -15.36 -2.43 -11.70
CA CYS A 363 -16.80 -2.62 -11.80
C CYS A 363 -17.62 -1.42 -11.30
N SER A 364 -17.02 -0.52 -10.50
CA SER A 364 -17.74 0.60 -9.91
C SER A 364 -17.89 1.77 -10.91
N PRO A 365 -19.12 2.20 -11.24
CA PRO A 365 -19.33 3.38 -12.09
C PRO A 365 -18.79 4.68 -11.47
N TRP A 366 -18.72 4.75 -10.13
CA TRP A 366 -18.35 5.95 -9.39
C TRP A 366 -16.90 6.39 -9.63
N VAL A 367 -16.00 5.43 -9.93
CA VAL A 367 -14.59 5.75 -10.18
C VAL A 367 -14.33 6.25 -11.60
N LEU A 368 -15.32 6.14 -12.51
CA LEU A 368 -15.20 6.70 -13.84
C LEU A 368 -15.11 8.23 -13.73
N GLY A 369 -14.21 8.83 -14.50
CA GLY A 369 -13.93 10.28 -14.45
C GLY A 369 -13.19 10.78 -13.20
N ILE A 370 -12.81 9.89 -12.27
CA ILE A 370 -11.81 10.21 -11.25
C ILE A 370 -10.41 9.95 -11.82
N ARG A 371 -9.41 10.73 -11.41
CA ARG A 371 -8.02 10.54 -11.81
C ARG A 371 -7.56 9.11 -11.48
N PRO A 372 -7.07 8.33 -12.44
CA PRO A 372 -6.54 6.98 -12.21
C PRO A 372 -5.53 6.90 -11.05
N SER A 373 -4.71 7.94 -10.87
CA SER A 373 -3.70 8.04 -9.83
C SER A 373 -4.29 8.22 -8.43
N LEU A 374 -5.42 8.91 -8.31
CA LEU A 374 -6.14 9.07 -7.05
C LEU A 374 -6.85 7.76 -6.67
N VAL A 375 -7.48 7.09 -7.64
CA VAL A 375 -8.09 5.77 -7.46
C VAL A 375 -7.03 4.73 -7.09
N ALA A 376 -5.86 4.78 -7.72
CA ALA A 376 -4.74 3.90 -7.41
C ALA A 376 -4.19 4.14 -5.99
N ALA A 377 -4.02 5.41 -5.59
CA ALA A 377 -3.60 5.76 -4.24
C ALA A 377 -4.59 5.20 -3.19
N ALA A 378 -5.89 5.39 -3.41
CA ALA A 378 -6.92 4.83 -2.53
C ALA A 378 -6.89 3.30 -2.50
N THR A 379 -6.74 2.66 -3.65
CA THR A 379 -6.59 1.20 -3.78
C THR A 379 -5.40 0.69 -2.97
N VAL A 380 -4.24 1.37 -3.03
CA VAL A 380 -3.05 1.02 -2.25
C VAL A 380 -3.29 1.21 -0.75
N VAL A 381 -3.94 2.28 -0.32
CA VAL A 381 -4.30 2.50 1.09
C VAL A 381 -5.17 1.35 1.61
N VAL A 382 -6.24 1.00 0.88
CA VAL A 382 -7.16 -0.08 1.27
C VAL A 382 -6.46 -1.43 1.26
N MET A 383 -5.67 -1.73 0.22
CA MET A 383 -4.87 -2.96 0.15
C MET A 383 -3.93 -3.09 1.36
N ARG A 384 -3.25 -1.99 1.73
CA ARG A 384 -2.37 -1.96 2.91
C ARG A 384 -3.14 -2.11 4.22
N ARG A 385 -4.35 -1.54 4.34
CA ARG A 385 -5.23 -1.75 5.51
C ARG A 385 -5.61 -3.21 5.67
N VAL A 386 -6.06 -3.86 4.58
CA VAL A 386 -6.40 -5.29 4.56
C VAL A 386 -5.19 -6.14 4.95
N GLN A 387 -3.99 -5.77 4.50
CA GLN A 387 -2.73 -6.46 4.82
C GLN A 387 -2.13 -6.06 6.18
N GLY A 388 -2.76 -5.18 6.96
CA GLY A 388 -2.21 -4.72 8.24
C GLY A 388 -0.93 -3.88 8.13
N SER A 389 -0.63 -3.37 6.93
CA SER A 389 0.59 -2.61 6.66
C SER A 389 0.44 -1.15 7.07
N VAL A 390 1.29 -0.72 8.01
CA VAL A 390 1.35 0.66 8.50
C VAL A 390 2.69 1.33 8.18
N PRO A 391 2.72 2.67 8.00
CA PRO A 391 1.55 3.53 7.83
C PRO A 391 0.75 3.13 6.56
N HIS A 392 -0.57 3.29 6.60
CA HIS A 392 -1.44 2.93 5.46
C HIS A 392 -1.15 3.79 4.23
N TRP A 393 -0.73 5.04 4.45
CA TRP A 393 -0.18 5.92 3.42
C TRP A 393 1.20 6.45 3.84
N PRO A 394 2.30 5.82 3.38
CA PRO A 394 3.65 6.24 3.73
C PRO A 394 4.07 7.59 3.14
N THR A 395 4.92 8.33 3.86
CA THR A 395 5.45 9.62 3.41
C THR A 395 6.16 9.53 2.06
N ALA A 396 6.80 8.40 1.73
CA ALA A 396 7.41 8.18 0.42
C ALA A 396 6.38 8.30 -0.73
N LEU A 397 5.17 7.76 -0.54
CA LEU A 397 4.08 7.90 -1.52
C LEU A 397 3.46 9.29 -1.48
N GLN A 398 3.31 9.89 -0.31
CA GLN A 398 2.84 11.28 -0.19
C GLN A 398 3.77 12.26 -0.93
N LEU A 399 5.08 12.10 -0.82
CA LEU A 399 6.06 12.95 -1.51
C LEU A 399 6.01 12.72 -3.03
N MET A 400 5.90 11.47 -3.47
CA MET A 400 5.81 11.13 -4.90
C MET A 400 4.51 11.63 -5.54
N THR A 401 3.39 11.51 -4.85
CA THR A 401 2.05 11.73 -5.42
C THR A 401 1.43 13.08 -5.04
N SER A 402 1.96 13.74 -4.02
CA SER A 402 1.38 14.91 -3.35
C SER A 402 0.01 14.67 -2.67
N TYR A 403 -0.53 13.45 -2.68
CA TYR A 403 -1.78 13.15 -1.99
C TYR A 403 -1.56 12.98 -0.49
N THR A 404 -2.44 13.61 0.30
CA THR A 404 -2.44 13.51 1.76
C THR A 404 -3.62 12.66 2.21
N LEU A 405 -3.41 11.73 3.13
CA LEU A 405 -4.49 10.97 3.76
C LEU A 405 -4.95 11.70 5.03
N SER A 406 -5.94 12.57 4.89
CA SER A 406 -6.58 13.30 6.00
C SER A 406 -8.10 13.25 5.88
N THR A 407 -8.83 13.48 6.97
CA THR A 407 -10.30 13.28 7.06
C THR A 407 -11.10 13.93 5.93
N ASN A 408 -10.66 15.08 5.43
CA ASN A 408 -11.36 15.85 4.38
C ASN A 408 -10.60 15.88 3.04
N SER A 409 -9.62 14.99 2.84
CA SER A 409 -8.89 14.91 1.58
C SER A 409 -9.68 14.15 0.50
N ASP A 410 -9.47 14.50 -0.77
CA ASP A 410 -10.01 13.75 -1.90
C ASP A 410 -9.61 12.26 -1.83
N LEU A 411 -8.36 11.99 -1.40
CA LEU A 411 -7.88 10.64 -1.19
C LEU A 411 -8.75 9.88 -0.18
N GLN A 412 -9.10 10.49 0.95
CA GLN A 412 -9.94 9.84 1.96
C GLN A 412 -11.35 9.57 1.44
N MET A 413 -11.93 10.45 0.62
CA MET A 413 -13.24 10.22 0.00
C MET A 413 -13.22 9.00 -0.92
N VAL A 414 -12.20 8.88 -1.77
CA VAL A 414 -12.03 7.71 -2.64
C VAL A 414 -11.72 6.44 -1.83
N VAL A 415 -10.93 6.55 -0.74
CA VAL A 415 -10.67 5.42 0.17
C VAL A 415 -11.97 4.88 0.76
N MET A 416 -12.85 5.74 1.29
CA MET A 416 -14.14 5.30 1.85
C MET A 416 -15.00 4.56 0.81
N HIS A 417 -15.00 5.05 -0.43
CA HIS A 417 -15.69 4.36 -1.53
C HIS A 417 -15.08 2.99 -1.80
N VAL A 418 -13.76 2.89 -1.97
CA VAL A 418 -13.06 1.63 -2.24
C VAL A 418 -13.25 0.63 -1.09
N GLU A 419 -13.28 1.08 0.17
CA GLU A 419 -13.60 0.24 1.33
C GLU A 419 -15.03 -0.30 1.28
N SER A 420 -16.01 0.51 0.86
CA SER A 420 -17.40 0.05 0.72
C SER A 420 -17.55 -1.11 -0.28
N LEU A 421 -16.71 -1.15 -1.31
CA LEU A 421 -16.69 -2.23 -2.31
C LEU A 421 -16.21 -3.57 -1.71
N LEU A 422 -15.47 -3.55 -0.60
CA LEU A 422 -15.11 -4.76 0.13
C LEU A 422 -16.31 -5.34 0.89
N LEU A 423 -17.18 -4.47 1.41
CA LEU A 423 -18.34 -4.84 2.23
C LEU A 423 -19.56 -5.27 1.41
N SER A 424 -19.72 -4.76 0.18
CA SER A 424 -20.91 -4.98 -0.66
C SER A 424 -21.05 -6.40 -1.24
N GLN A 425 -20.39 -7.41 -0.64
CA GLN A 425 -20.45 -8.83 -1.06
C GLN A 425 -20.52 -9.82 0.12
N THR A 426 -21.05 -9.40 1.28
CA THR A 426 -21.70 -10.35 2.21
C THR A 426 -23.14 -10.56 1.84
#